data_AF-A0A426Z6N4-F1
#
_entry.id   AF-A0A426Z6N4-F1
#
_cell.length_a   1.000
_cell.length_b   1.000
_cell.length_c   1.000
_cell.angle_alpha   90.00
_cell.angle_beta   90.00
_cell.angle_gamma   90.00
#
_symmetry.space_group_name_H-M   'P 1'
#
loop_
_entity.id
_entity.type
_entity.pdbx_description
1 polymer ?
#
loop_
_entity_poly.entity_id
_entity_poly.type
_entity_poly.pdbx_seq_one_letter_code
_entity_poly.pdbx_strand_id
1 'polypeptide(L)'
;MVIEEEESLKDYYNLLQQYRSLKNDVRDIVFSPKYCLPFLQPGRLVRIRIVGDDKMPSFSGEEQVTWGVIINFERVKGSAEVYFWKYITSEDVVELKGKVASEISSADELTLTELMFSGILKDANLEEMVALLSCFVWQEKLQDAPKPREGLDLLYSQLQEIARRVANVQLECKVS
;
A
#
# COMPACT_ATOMS: atom_id res chain seq x y z
N MET A 1 -25.79 11.72 37.22
CA MET A 1 -26.76 11.73 36.11
C MET A 1 -26.85 10.30 35.63
N VAL A 2 -27.83 9.55 36.14
CA VAL A 2 -28.04 8.13 35.79
C VAL A 2 -28.93 8.14 34.55
N ILE A 3 -28.45 7.59 33.44
CA ILE A 3 -29.26 7.47 32.23
C ILE A 3 -30.15 6.24 32.46
N GLU A 4 -31.43 6.47 32.76
CA GLU A 4 -32.43 5.41 32.77
C GLU A 4 -32.41 4.77 31.36
N GLU A 5 -32.16 3.46 31.27
CA GLU A 5 -32.04 2.65 30.04
C GLU A 5 -30.64 2.52 29.37
N GLU A 6 -29.54 2.60 30.14
CA GLU A 6 -28.17 2.34 29.63
C GLU A 6 -28.03 0.99 28.89
N GLU A 7 -28.69 -0.06 29.38
CA GLU A 7 -28.60 -1.41 28.80
C GLU A 7 -29.29 -1.48 27.42
N SER A 8 -30.44 -0.83 27.26
CA SER A 8 -31.15 -0.76 25.98
C SER A 8 -30.43 0.12 24.96
N LEU A 9 -29.83 1.22 25.41
CA LEU A 9 -28.99 2.08 24.57
C LEU A 9 -27.75 1.34 24.04
N LYS A 10 -27.15 0.48 24.87
CA LYS A 10 -26.01 -0.35 24.46
C LYS A 10 -26.41 -1.34 23.37
N ASP A 11 -27.54 -2.01 23.51
CA ASP A 11 -28.05 -2.95 22.50
C ASP A 11 -28.38 -2.25 21.18
N TYR A 12 -29.01 -1.07 21.25
CA TYR A 12 -29.25 -0.25 20.07
C TYR A 12 -27.93 0.18 19.38
N TYR A 13 -26.92 0.57 20.15
CA TYR A 13 -25.61 0.94 19.62
C TYR A 13 -24.92 -0.26 18.95
N ASN A 14 -24.98 -1.43 19.57
CA ASN A 14 -24.45 -2.66 19.01
C ASN A 14 -25.14 -2.99 17.68
N LEU A 15 -26.47 -2.86 17.62
CA LEU A 15 -27.24 -3.08 16.40
C LEU A 15 -26.86 -2.09 15.29
N LEU A 16 -26.67 -0.81 15.61
CA LEU A 16 -26.16 0.19 14.66
C LEU A 16 -24.76 -0.15 14.15
N GLN A 17 -23.88 -0.64 15.03
CA GLN A 17 -22.51 -1.00 14.66
C GLN A 17 -22.50 -2.23 13.75
N GLN A 18 -23.31 -3.24 14.07
CA GLN A 18 -23.54 -4.41 13.20
C GLN A 18 -24.10 -4.00 11.84
N TYR A 19 -25.10 -3.11 11.81
CA TYR A 19 -25.66 -2.59 10.57
C TYR A 19 -24.60 -1.88 9.71
N ARG A 20 -23.71 -1.09 10.34
CA ARG A 20 -22.58 -0.45 9.63
C ARG A 20 -21.60 -1.47 9.08
N SER A 21 -21.25 -2.50 9.86
CA SER A 21 -20.39 -3.59 9.42
C SER A 21 -20.99 -4.29 8.20
N LEU A 22 -22.25 -4.73 8.31
CA LEU A 22 -22.94 -5.44 7.24
C LEU A 22 -23.10 -4.58 5.97
N LYS A 23 -23.33 -3.27 6.14
CA LYS A 23 -23.38 -2.32 5.02
C LYS A 23 -22.03 -2.19 4.31
N ASN A 24 -20.93 -2.25 5.04
CA ASN A 24 -19.58 -2.26 4.47
C ASN A 24 -19.31 -3.60 3.77
N ASP A 25 -19.70 -4.74 4.35
CA ASP A 25 -19.52 -6.05 3.73
C ASP A 25 -20.27 -6.14 2.39
N VAL A 26 -21.53 -5.69 2.34
CA VAL A 26 -22.32 -5.63 1.10
C VAL A 26 -21.64 -4.71 0.09
N ARG A 27 -21.13 -3.56 0.52
CA ARG A 27 -20.39 -2.64 -0.32
C ARG A 27 -19.18 -3.35 -0.93
N ASP A 28 -18.36 -4.03 -0.13
CA ASP A 28 -17.14 -4.69 -0.61
C ASP A 28 -17.43 -5.81 -1.60
N ILE A 29 -18.53 -6.56 -1.39
CA ILE A 29 -18.99 -7.57 -2.35
C ILE A 29 -19.42 -6.91 -3.68
N VAL A 30 -20.24 -5.86 -3.62
CA VAL A 30 -20.74 -5.16 -4.82
C VAL A 30 -19.60 -4.53 -5.60
N PHE A 31 -18.61 -3.96 -4.92
CA PHE A 31 -17.45 -3.31 -5.54
C PHE A 31 -16.32 -4.26 -5.92
N SER A 32 -16.42 -5.55 -5.56
CA SER A 32 -15.49 -6.56 -6.07
C SER A 32 -15.48 -6.54 -7.62
N PRO A 33 -14.30 -6.57 -8.27
CA PRO A 33 -14.17 -6.44 -9.71
C PRO A 33 -15.07 -7.42 -10.49
N LYS A 34 -15.25 -8.64 -9.96
CA LYS A 34 -16.12 -9.65 -10.58
C LYS A 34 -17.56 -9.17 -10.79
N TYR A 35 -18.09 -8.36 -9.87
CA TYR A 35 -19.49 -7.92 -9.88
C TYR A 35 -19.66 -6.52 -10.46
N CYS A 36 -18.75 -5.58 -10.18
CA CYS A 36 -18.90 -4.19 -10.64
C CYS A 36 -18.42 -3.96 -12.08
N LEU A 37 -17.40 -4.70 -12.55
CA LEU A 37 -16.76 -4.45 -13.85
C LEU A 37 -17.73 -4.43 -15.05
N PRO A 38 -18.70 -5.35 -15.18
CA PRO A 38 -19.65 -5.31 -16.30
C PRO A 38 -20.44 -3.99 -16.37
N PHE A 39 -20.60 -3.32 -15.23
CA PHE A 39 -21.38 -2.08 -15.12
C PHE A 39 -20.55 -0.81 -15.22
N LEU A 40 -19.22 -0.89 -15.19
CA LEU A 40 -18.32 0.27 -15.28
C LEU A 40 -18.03 0.69 -16.72
N GLN A 41 -19.06 0.84 -17.55
CA GLN A 41 -18.89 1.23 -18.97
C GLN A 41 -18.71 2.74 -19.14
N PRO A 42 -17.93 3.21 -20.15
CA PRO A 42 -17.84 4.62 -20.51
C PRO A 42 -19.22 5.25 -20.72
N GLY A 43 -19.38 6.50 -20.27
CA GLY A 43 -20.62 7.26 -20.35
C GLY A 43 -21.59 7.02 -19.19
N ARG A 44 -21.31 6.08 -18.27
CA ARG A 44 -22.16 5.87 -17.08
C ARG A 44 -21.83 6.84 -15.96
N LEU A 45 -22.87 7.26 -15.25
CA LEU A 45 -22.76 8.07 -14.05
C LEU A 45 -22.41 7.18 -12.85
N VAL A 46 -21.41 7.62 -12.10
CA VAL A 46 -20.99 7.02 -10.83
C VAL A 46 -21.12 8.04 -9.72
N ARG A 47 -21.55 7.57 -8.56
CA ARG A 47 -21.66 8.38 -7.35
C ARG A 47 -20.45 8.12 -6.48
N ILE A 48 -19.59 9.13 -6.34
CA ILE A 48 -18.32 9.05 -5.63
C ILE A 48 -18.50 9.72 -4.27
N ARG A 49 -18.21 8.98 -3.20
CA ARG A 49 -18.13 9.54 -1.85
C ARG A 49 -16.71 10.07 -1.65
N ILE A 50 -16.58 11.37 -1.42
CA ILE A 50 -15.30 11.99 -1.08
C ILE A 50 -15.20 11.95 0.43
N VAL A 51 -14.17 11.29 0.96
CA VAL A 51 -13.83 11.38 2.38
C VAL A 51 -12.93 12.59 2.51
N GLY A 52 -13.51 13.73 2.91
CA GLY A 52 -12.72 14.91 3.26
C GLY A 52 -11.86 14.62 4.49
N ASP A 53 -10.65 15.19 4.53
CA ASP A 53 -9.67 15.05 5.62
C ASP A 53 -10.04 15.87 6.86
N ASP A 54 -11.33 15.95 7.20
CA ASP A 54 -11.79 16.73 8.34
C ASP A 54 -11.85 15.85 9.59
N LYS A 55 -10.82 16.02 10.43
CA LYS A 55 -10.73 15.56 11.83
C LYS A 55 -11.81 16.13 12.76
N MET A 56 -13.00 16.45 12.26
CA MET A 56 -14.11 16.88 13.08
C MET A 56 -15.37 16.14 12.63
N PRO A 57 -16.01 15.34 13.50
CA PRO A 57 -17.30 14.74 13.19
C PRO A 57 -18.33 15.88 13.23
N SER A 58 -18.57 16.52 12.10
CA SER A 58 -19.67 17.45 11.94
C SER A 58 -20.98 16.69 12.13
N PHE A 59 -21.73 17.11 13.15
CA PHE A 59 -23.05 16.57 13.52
C PHE A 59 -24.12 16.86 12.46
N SER A 60 -23.78 17.62 11.41
CA SER A 60 -24.54 17.78 10.17
C SER A 60 -24.04 16.76 9.13
N GLY A 61 -24.66 15.58 9.14
CA GLY A 61 -24.31 14.42 8.32
C GLY A 61 -24.61 14.56 6.83
N GLU A 62 -24.05 15.57 6.16
CA GLU A 62 -23.99 15.59 4.70
C GLU A 62 -22.71 14.88 4.27
N GLU A 63 -22.81 13.56 4.00
CA GLU A 63 -21.77 12.84 3.27
C GLU A 63 -21.47 13.62 1.98
N GLN A 64 -20.27 14.18 1.85
CA GLN A 64 -19.89 14.91 0.65
C GLN A 64 -19.77 13.92 -0.52
N VAL A 65 -20.83 13.86 -1.31
CA VAL A 65 -20.97 12.93 -2.42
C VAL A 65 -21.04 13.73 -3.71
N THR A 66 -20.22 13.35 -4.68
CA THR A 66 -20.23 13.96 -6.01
C THR A 66 -20.57 12.93 -7.07
N TRP A 67 -21.08 13.40 -8.21
CA TRP A 67 -21.34 12.56 -9.37
C TRP A 67 -20.19 12.73 -10.39
N GLY A 68 -19.73 11.61 -10.93
CA GLY A 68 -18.75 11.57 -12.02
C GLY A 68 -19.28 10.75 -13.19
N VAL A 69 -18.69 10.93 -14.36
CA VAL A 69 -18.95 10.09 -15.54
C VAL A 69 -17.71 9.24 -15.80
N ILE A 70 -17.92 7.96 -16.07
CA ILE A 70 -16.83 7.07 -16.49
C ILE A 70 -16.42 7.50 -17.90
N ILE A 71 -15.19 7.99 -18.06
CA ILE A 71 -14.64 8.35 -19.37
C ILE A 71 -13.93 7.13 -19.98
N ASN A 72 -13.08 6.49 -19.17
CA ASN A 72 -12.35 5.29 -19.52
C ASN A 72 -12.04 4.52 -18.23
N PHE A 73 -11.89 3.21 -18.32
CA PHE A 73 -11.44 2.37 -17.22
C PHE A 73 -10.47 1.32 -17.75
N GLU A 74 -9.38 1.11 -17.04
CA GLU A 74 -8.37 0.13 -17.41
C GLU A 74 -8.09 -0.77 -16.21
N ARG A 75 -8.03 -2.09 -16.44
CA ARG A 75 -7.49 -2.99 -15.43
C ARG A 75 -6.01 -2.69 -15.36
N VAL A 76 -5.56 -2.15 -14.22
CA VAL A 76 -4.15 -2.09 -13.90
C VAL A 76 -3.68 -3.55 -13.79
N LYS A 77 -3.05 -4.05 -14.85
CA LYS A 77 -2.42 -5.37 -14.81
C LYS A 77 -1.25 -5.25 -13.84
N GLY A 78 -1.11 -6.21 -12.94
CA GLY A 78 0.20 -6.44 -12.31
C GLY A 78 1.21 -6.49 -13.45
N SER A 79 2.28 -5.70 -13.36
CA SER A 79 3.23 -5.64 -14.45
C SER A 79 3.87 -7.02 -14.64
N ALA A 80 4.11 -7.40 -15.90
CA ALA A 80 4.77 -8.67 -16.23
C ALA A 80 6.08 -8.86 -15.45
N GLU A 81 6.71 -7.76 -15.10
CA GLU A 81 7.93 -7.70 -14.31
C GLU A 81 7.70 -7.99 -12.82
N VAL A 82 6.59 -7.56 -12.22
CA VAL A 82 6.25 -7.96 -10.83
C VAL A 82 6.07 -9.48 -10.73
N TYR A 83 5.51 -10.12 -11.77
CA TYR A 83 5.47 -11.59 -11.89
C TYR A 83 6.88 -12.17 -12.08
N PHE A 84 7.76 -11.53 -12.86
CA PHE A 84 9.17 -11.95 -13.02
C PHE A 84 9.92 -11.92 -11.68
N TRP A 85 9.64 -10.92 -10.83
CA TRP A 85 10.25 -10.78 -9.52
C TRP A 85 9.53 -11.62 -8.44
N LYS A 86 8.50 -12.39 -8.82
CA LYS A 86 7.80 -13.35 -7.96
C LYS A 86 7.18 -12.73 -6.70
N TYR A 87 6.59 -11.55 -6.83
CA TYR A 87 5.79 -10.94 -5.76
C TYR A 87 4.36 -11.45 -5.76
N ILE A 88 3.81 -11.69 -6.95
CA ILE A 88 2.47 -12.19 -7.21
C ILE A 88 2.62 -13.25 -8.32
N THR A 89 1.69 -14.21 -8.42
CA THR A 89 1.59 -15.15 -9.54
C THR A 89 0.73 -14.58 -10.66
N SER A 90 0.78 -15.15 -11.87
CA SER A 90 -0.13 -14.76 -12.97
C SER A 90 -1.62 -14.94 -12.66
N GLU A 91 -1.95 -15.66 -11.59
CA GLU A 91 -3.32 -15.84 -11.09
C GLU A 91 -3.68 -14.84 -9.97
N ASP A 92 -2.89 -13.76 -9.83
CA ASP A 92 -3.04 -12.71 -8.81
C ASP A 92 -2.94 -13.23 -7.36
N VAL A 93 -2.21 -14.33 -7.14
CA VAL A 93 -1.94 -14.87 -5.80
C VAL A 93 -0.62 -14.30 -5.26
N VAL A 94 -0.65 -13.74 -4.05
CA VAL A 94 0.55 -13.15 -3.41
C VAL A 94 1.57 -14.24 -3.03
N GLU A 95 2.80 -14.10 -3.54
CA GLU A 95 3.93 -14.97 -3.21
C GLU A 95 4.69 -14.50 -1.97
N LEU A 96 5.72 -15.26 -1.55
CA LEU A 96 6.48 -14.95 -0.33
C LEU A 96 7.08 -13.53 -0.34
N LYS A 97 7.68 -13.09 -1.45
CA LYS A 97 8.22 -11.73 -1.57
C LYS A 97 7.13 -10.68 -1.41
N GLY A 98 5.95 -10.90 -1.99
CA GLY A 98 4.80 -10.02 -1.83
C GLY A 98 4.33 -9.93 -0.38
N LYS A 99 4.32 -11.05 0.34
CA LYS A 99 3.99 -11.07 1.78
C LYS A 99 5.04 -10.36 2.64
N VAL A 100 6.33 -10.47 2.30
CA VAL A 100 7.38 -9.74 3.02
C VAL A 100 7.27 -8.24 2.77
N ALA A 101 7.08 -7.84 1.51
CA ALA A 101 6.90 -6.44 1.16
C ALA A 101 5.66 -5.82 1.81
N SER A 102 4.55 -6.58 1.93
CA SER A 102 3.34 -6.06 2.58
C SER A 102 3.49 -5.75 4.07
N GLU A 103 4.52 -6.28 4.73
CA GLU A 103 4.81 -6.00 6.14
C GLU A 103 5.81 -4.84 6.32
N ILE A 104 6.42 -4.36 5.23
CA ILE A 104 7.36 -3.23 5.27
C ILE A 104 6.56 -1.94 5.06
N SER A 105 6.52 -1.10 6.09
CA SER A 105 5.83 0.21 6.06
C SER A 105 6.73 1.41 6.33
N SER A 106 7.95 1.16 6.82
CA SER A 106 8.90 2.20 7.28
C SER A 106 10.04 2.48 6.31
N ALA A 107 10.05 1.83 5.13
CA ALA A 107 11.13 1.83 4.16
C ALA A 107 10.56 1.58 2.75
N ASP A 108 11.38 1.78 1.71
CA ASP A 108 11.05 1.35 0.35
C ASP A 108 10.92 -0.18 0.32
N GLU A 109 9.69 -0.68 0.28
CA GLU A 109 9.37 -2.09 0.49
C GLU A 109 9.95 -2.99 -0.60
N LEU A 110 10.02 -2.51 -1.85
CA LEU A 110 10.52 -3.28 -2.98
C LEU A 110 12.04 -3.43 -2.91
N THR A 111 12.77 -2.33 -2.73
CA THR A 111 14.24 -2.36 -2.65
C THR A 111 14.70 -3.14 -1.43
N LEU A 112 14.04 -2.96 -0.27
CA LEU A 112 14.39 -3.69 0.94
C LEU A 112 14.08 -5.19 0.81
N THR A 113 12.92 -5.56 0.27
CA THR A 113 12.60 -6.97 0.02
C THR A 113 13.64 -7.60 -0.92
N GLU A 114 14.04 -6.91 -1.97
CA GLU A 114 15.02 -7.44 -2.91
C GLU A 114 16.41 -7.57 -2.30
N LEU A 115 16.80 -6.62 -1.44
CA LEU A 115 18.00 -6.75 -0.64
C LEU A 115 17.97 -8.00 0.26
N MET A 116 16.85 -8.26 0.94
CA MET A 116 16.69 -9.46 1.78
C MET A 116 16.79 -10.75 0.96
N PHE A 117 16.19 -10.79 -0.23
CA PHE A 117 16.17 -11.97 -1.10
C PHE A 117 17.39 -12.12 -2.02
N SER A 118 18.24 -11.08 -2.12
CA SER A 118 19.47 -11.11 -2.92
C SER A 118 20.57 -11.99 -2.31
N GLY A 119 20.46 -12.32 -1.03
CA GLY A 119 21.49 -13.02 -0.28
C GLY A 119 22.64 -12.14 0.21
N ILE A 120 22.68 -10.84 -0.13
CA ILE A 120 23.73 -9.89 0.29
C ILE A 120 23.86 -9.84 1.81
N LEU A 121 22.72 -9.85 2.52
CA LEU A 121 22.70 -9.79 3.99
C LEU A 121 23.23 -11.05 4.67
N LYS A 122 23.42 -12.15 3.96
CA LYS A 122 23.89 -13.42 4.53
C LYS A 122 25.35 -13.36 4.96
N ASP A 123 26.17 -12.64 4.20
CA ASP A 123 27.61 -12.55 4.41
C ASP A 123 28.01 -11.24 5.14
N ALA A 124 27.04 -10.38 5.47
CA ALA A 124 27.26 -9.12 6.16
C ALA A 124 27.27 -9.29 7.69
N ASN A 125 28.19 -8.60 8.35
CA ASN A 125 28.24 -8.53 9.80
C ASN A 125 27.09 -7.67 10.37
N LEU A 126 26.81 -7.80 11.67
CA LEU A 126 25.76 -7.02 12.34
C LEU A 126 25.94 -5.50 12.15
N GLU A 127 27.18 -5.03 12.28
CA GLU A 127 27.52 -3.60 12.10
C GLU A 127 27.24 -3.13 10.67
N GLU A 128 27.59 -3.97 9.69
CA GLU A 128 27.40 -3.66 8.27
C GLU A 128 25.92 -3.69 7.88
N MET A 129 25.17 -4.66 8.39
CA MET A 129 23.73 -4.77 8.19
C MET A 129 23.00 -3.56 8.76
N VAL A 130 23.33 -3.14 9.99
CA VAL A 130 22.74 -1.95 10.61
C VAL A 130 23.10 -0.68 9.83
N ALA A 131 24.36 -0.55 9.38
CA ALA A 131 24.79 0.58 8.56
C ALA A 131 24.00 0.64 7.24
N LEU A 132 23.83 -0.49 6.56
CA LEU A 132 23.12 -0.58 5.29
C LEU A 132 21.61 -0.28 5.45
N LEU A 133 20.97 -0.82 6.49
CA LEU A 133 19.56 -0.58 6.77
C LEU A 133 19.27 0.87 7.20
N SER A 134 20.25 1.57 7.77
CA SER A 134 20.10 2.99 8.10
C SER A 134 19.77 3.86 6.88
N CYS A 135 20.20 3.44 5.68
CA CYS A 135 19.90 4.13 4.42
C CYS A 135 18.41 4.17 4.08
N PHE A 136 17.60 3.23 4.61
CA PHE A 136 16.16 3.17 4.32
C PHE A 136 15.32 4.05 5.26
N VAL A 137 15.86 4.41 6.43
CA VAL A 137 15.17 5.22 7.43
C VAL A 137 15.49 6.70 7.25
N TRP A 138 16.68 7.01 6.74
CA TRP A 138 17.15 8.39 6.60
C TRP A 138 16.60 9.07 5.34
N GLN A 139 15.78 10.12 5.52
CA GLN A 139 15.10 10.83 4.43
C GLN A 139 15.65 12.24 4.16
N GLU A 140 16.58 12.74 4.98
CA GLU A 140 17.10 14.11 4.84
C GLU A 140 18.25 14.22 3.83
N LYS A 141 18.24 15.30 3.04
CA LYS A 141 19.33 15.60 2.11
C LYS A 141 20.52 16.18 2.86
N LEU A 142 21.64 15.47 2.87
CA LEU A 142 22.93 16.06 3.23
C LEU A 142 23.47 16.86 2.04
N GLN A 143 23.96 18.08 2.30
CA GLN A 143 24.68 18.86 1.30
C GLN A 143 26.07 18.28 1.01
N ASP A 144 26.67 17.59 1.99
CA ASP A 144 27.99 16.97 1.86
C ASP A 144 27.95 15.59 2.54
N ALA A 145 27.49 14.58 1.78
CA ALA A 145 27.35 13.23 2.31
C ALA A 145 28.73 12.56 2.40
N PRO A 146 29.18 12.14 3.59
CA PRO A 146 30.45 11.45 3.72
C PRO A 146 30.41 10.12 2.98
N LYS A 147 31.53 9.76 2.34
CA LYS A 147 31.66 8.44 1.72
C LYS A 147 31.53 7.34 2.78
N PRO A 148 30.99 6.16 2.41
CA PRO A 148 30.96 5.01 3.30
C PRO A 148 32.36 4.70 3.86
N ARG A 149 32.40 4.11 5.06
CA ARG A 149 33.65 3.62 5.66
C ARG A 149 34.26 2.53 4.78
N GLU A 150 35.60 2.44 4.80
CA GLU A 150 36.33 1.33 4.16
C GLU A 150 35.76 -0.01 4.63
N GLY A 151 35.35 -0.86 3.67
CA GLY A 151 34.68 -2.15 3.93
C GLY A 151 33.19 -2.17 3.54
N LEU A 152 32.49 -1.04 3.59
CA LEU A 152 31.07 -0.94 3.21
C LEU A 152 30.85 -0.65 1.72
N ASP A 153 31.90 -0.27 0.98
CA ASP A 153 31.79 0.15 -0.42
C ASP A 153 31.14 -0.92 -1.31
N LEU A 154 31.46 -2.20 -1.09
CA LEU A 154 30.88 -3.30 -1.84
C LEU A 154 29.39 -3.45 -1.55
N LEU A 155 29.02 -3.54 -0.27
CA LEU A 155 27.62 -3.68 0.15
C LEU A 155 26.77 -2.50 -0.32
N TYR A 156 27.32 -1.29 -0.22
CA TYR A 156 26.67 -0.08 -0.68
C TYR A 156 26.50 -0.07 -2.21
N SER A 157 27.50 -0.51 -2.96
CA SER A 157 27.40 -0.64 -4.43
C SER A 157 26.34 -1.65 -4.85
N GLN A 158 26.25 -2.79 -4.14
CA GLN A 158 25.24 -3.81 -4.42
C GLN A 158 23.82 -3.31 -4.09
N LEU A 159 23.65 -2.58 -2.98
CA LEU A 159 22.38 -1.92 -2.66
C LEU A 159 21.97 -0.93 -3.75
N GLN A 160 22.90 -0.09 -4.22
CA GLN A 160 22.63 0.85 -5.31
C GLN A 160 22.25 0.13 -6.62
N GLU A 161 22.85 -1.03 -6.89
CA GLU A 161 22.49 -1.85 -8.05
C GLU A 161 21.06 -2.39 -7.94
N ILE A 162 20.66 -2.89 -6.77
CA ILE A 162 19.29 -3.34 -6.53
C ILE A 162 18.31 -2.18 -6.68
N ALA A 163 18.57 -1.05 -6.03
CA ALA A 163 17.72 0.13 -6.10
C ALA A 163 17.56 0.61 -7.56
N ARG A 164 18.65 0.60 -8.35
CA ARG A 164 18.61 0.95 -9.77
C ARG A 164 17.76 -0.04 -10.57
N ARG A 165 17.86 -1.34 -10.29
CA ARG A 165 17.03 -2.35 -10.96
C ARG A 165 15.55 -2.17 -10.63
N VAL A 166 15.21 -1.92 -9.36
CA VAL A 166 13.83 -1.63 -8.94
C VAL A 166 13.32 -0.37 -9.64
N ALA A 167 14.12 0.70 -9.66
CA ALA A 167 13.75 1.96 -10.31
C ALA A 167 13.51 1.80 -11.82
N ASN A 168 14.33 1.01 -12.52
CA ASN A 168 14.13 0.73 -13.95
C ASN A 168 12.78 0.03 -14.19
N VAL A 169 12.45 -0.98 -13.38
CA VAL A 169 11.16 -1.67 -13.45
C VAL A 169 10.00 -0.70 -13.19
N GLN A 170 10.11 0.18 -12.18
CA GLN A 170 9.10 1.19 -11.89
C GLN A 170 8.86 2.13 -13.08
N LEU A 171 9.94 2.58 -13.74
CA LEU A 171 9.86 3.42 -14.94
C LEU A 171 9.21 2.68 -16.12
N GLU A 172 9.57 1.42 -16.36
CA GLU A 172 8.97 0.60 -17.42
C GLU A 172 7.47 0.36 -17.20
N CYS A 173 7.07 0.26 -15.93
CA CYS A 173 5.67 0.13 -15.53
C CYS A 173 4.88 1.45 -15.59
N LYS A 174 5.53 2.57 -15.94
CA LYS A 174 4.96 3.93 -15.90
C LYS A 174 4.43 4.31 -14.51
N VAL A 175 5.05 3.77 -13.48
CA VAL A 175 4.77 4.11 -12.08
C VAL A 175 5.88 5.07 -11.65
N SER A 176 5.82 6.31 -12.14
CA SER A 176 6.68 7.41 -11.69
C SER A 176 6.07 8.77 -11.98
#